data_AF-A0A3D5VEA5-F1
#
_entry.id   AF-A0A3D5VEA5-F1
#
_cell.length_a   1.000
_cell.length_b   1.000
_cell.length_c   1.000
_cell.angle_alpha   90.00
_cell.angle_beta   90.00
_cell.angle_gamma   90.00
#
_symmetry.space_group_name_H-M   'P 1'
#
loop_
_entity.id
_entity.type
_entity.pdbx_description
1 polymer ?
#
loop_
_entity_poly.entity_id
_entity_poly.type
_entity_poly.pdbx_seq_one_letter_code
_entity_poly.pdbx_strand_id
1 'polypeptide(L)' 'MGYRTVARPAEAEVIIKKSRFIGQVSPVASEEAAVAFVAEIKKKHREATHNCHAWIV' A
#
# COMPACT_ATOMS: atom_id res chain seq x y z
N MET A 1 -1.94 -11.53 24.51
CA MET A 1 -0.94 -10.95 23.59
C MET A 1 -1.69 -10.47 22.36
N GLY A 2 -1.62 -9.17 22.05
CA GLY A 2 -2.27 -8.60 20.86
C GLY A 2 -1.30 -8.52 19.68
N TYR A 3 -1.83 -8.59 18.46
CA TYR A 3 -1.04 -8.31 17.25
C TYR A 3 -0.74 -6.81 17.17
N ARG A 4 0.46 -6.46 16.70
CA ARG A 4 0.80 -5.08 16.36
C ARG A 4 0.46 -4.85 14.91
N THR A 5 -0.27 -3.78 14.64
CA THR A 5 -0.58 -3.31 13.29
C THR A 5 -0.08 -1.88 13.11
N VAL A 6 -0.21 -1.37 11.89
CA VAL A 6 0.23 -0.05 11.48
C VAL A 6 -0.62 1.00 12.17
N ALA A 7 0.00 1.96 12.85
CA ALA A 7 -0.75 2.94 13.66
C ALA A 7 -1.49 3.99 12.81
N ARG A 8 -0.95 4.32 11.64
CA ARG A 8 -1.48 5.32 10.71
C ARG A 8 -1.00 5.04 9.29
N PRO A 9 -1.67 5.58 8.26
CA PRO A 9 -1.17 5.52 6.90
C PRO A 9 0.23 6.11 6.80
N ALA A 10 1.07 5.48 5.98
CA ALA A 10 2.41 5.94 5.68
C ALA A 10 2.78 5.58 4.24
N GLU A 11 3.69 6.37 3.68
CA GLU A 11 4.29 6.12 2.38
C GLU A 11 5.81 6.23 2.48
N ALA A 12 6.49 5.43 1.66
CA ALA A 12 7.94 5.46 1.53
C ALA A 12 8.30 5.26 0.06
N GLU A 13 9.34 5.95 -0.39
CA GLU A 13 9.87 5.80 -1.74
C GLU A 13 11.33 5.35 -1.68
N VAL A 14 11.69 4.44 -2.58
CA VAL A 14 13.05 3.96 -2.75
C VAL A 14 13.38 3.88 -4.24
N ILE A 15 14.57 4.36 -4.61
CA ILE A 15 15.09 4.27 -5.98
C ILE A 15 16.15 3.17 -6.04
N ILE A 16 15.94 2.18 -6.91
CA ILE A 16 16.88 1.07 -7.15
C ILE A 16 17.17 1.01 -8.63
N LYS A 17 18.43 1.20 -9.04
CA LYS A 17 18.86 1.12 -10.45
C LYS A 17 17.99 1.97 -11.41
N LYS A 18 17.67 3.22 -11.02
CA LYS A 18 16.78 4.15 -11.75
C LYS A 18 15.29 3.75 -11.78
N SER A 19 14.92 2.61 -11.23
CA SER A 19 13.52 2.24 -11.00
C SER A 19 13.03 2.83 -9.68
N ARG A 20 11.86 3.45 -9.71
CA ARG A 20 11.21 4.06 -8.54
C ARG A 20 10.19 3.09 -7.94
N PHE A 21 10.35 2.77 -6.66
CA PHE A 21 9.44 1.93 -5.89
C PHE A 21 8.75 2.78 -4.84
N ILE A 22 7.41 2.83 -4.89
CA ILE A 22 6.58 3.59 -3.95
C ILE A 22 5.80 2.57 -3.13
N GLY A 23 6.14 2.46 -1.84
CA GLY A 23 5.41 1.64 -0.88
C GLY A 23 4.38 2.49 -0.14
N GLN A 24 3.12 2.03 -0.12
CA GLN A 24 2.05 2.65 0.66
C GLN A 24 1.46 1.62 1.59
N VAL A 25 1.26 2.02 2.85
CA VAL A 25 0.71 1.16 3.89
C VAL A 25 -0.37 1.92 4.65
N SER A 26 -1.46 1.24 4.97
CA SER A 26 -2.55 1.77 5.80
C SER A 26 -3.12 0.67 6.69
N PRO A 27 -3.51 0.97 7.94
CA PRO A 27 -4.37 0.07 8.69
C PRO A 27 -5.71 -0.09 7.97
N VAL A 28 -6.22 -1.32 7.97
CA VAL A 28 -7.52 -1.70 7.41
C VAL A 28 -8.21 -2.63 8.41
N ALA A 29 -9.53 -2.51 8.52
CA ALA A 29 -10.34 -3.30 9.46
C ALA A 29 -11.18 -4.38 8.77
N SER A 30 -11.22 -4.39 7.44
CA SER A 30 -11.96 -5.37 6.63
C SER A 30 -11.31 -5.53 5.25
N GLU A 31 -11.68 -6.60 4.55
CA GLU A 31 -11.21 -6.85 3.19
C GLU A 31 -11.68 -5.74 2.22
N GLU A 32 -12.91 -5.24 2.39
CA GLU A 32 -13.46 -4.18 1.54
C GLU A 32 -12.66 -2.88 1.68
N ALA A 33 -12.24 -2.54 2.92
CA ALA A 33 -11.38 -1.40 3.17
C ALA A 33 -10.00 -1.56 2.50
N ALA A 34 -9.45 -2.79 2.49
CA ALA A 34 -8.19 -3.10 1.80
C ALA A 34 -8.32 -2.93 0.29
N VAL A 35 -9.38 -3.48 -0.31
CA VAL A 35 -9.62 -3.37 -1.76
C VAL A 35 -9.84 -1.91 -2.17
N ALA A 36 -10.60 -1.14 -1.39
CA ALA A 36 -10.83 0.29 -1.64
C ALA A 36 -9.52 1.08 -1.60
N PHE A 37 -8.66 0.82 -0.61
CA PHE A 37 -7.34 1.45 -0.52
C PHE A 37 -6.45 1.11 -1.72
N VAL A 38 -6.39 -0.17 -2.11
CA VAL A 38 -5.62 -0.59 -3.29
C VAL A 38 -6.13 0.06 -4.57
N ALA A 39 -7.44 0.21 -4.72
CA ALA A 39 -8.04 0.90 -5.87
C ALA A 39 -7.66 2.39 -5.92
N GLU A 40 -7.64 3.07 -4.78
CA GLU A 40 -7.19 4.45 -4.67
C GLU A 40 -5.72 4.60 -5.08
N ILE A 41 -4.85 3.73 -4.56
CA ILE A 41 -3.40 3.72 -4.86
C ILE A 41 -3.16 3.46 -6.33
N LYS A 42 -3.85 2.48 -6.93
CA LYS A 42 -3.76 2.19 -8.37
C LYS A 42 -4.20 3.39 -9.21
N LYS A 43 -5.19 4.16 -8.76
CA LYS A 43 -5.62 5.38 -9.44
C LYS A 43 -4.58 6.50 -9.33
N LYS A 44 -3.98 6.68 -8.13
CA LYS A 44 -2.91 7.66 -7.87
C LYS A 44 -1.64 7.35 -8.69
N HIS A 45 -1.31 6.07 -8.86
CA HIS A 45 -0.11 5.60 -9.56
C HIS A 45 -0.45 4.81 -10.83
N ARG A 46 -1.40 5.32 -11.63
CA ARG A 46 -1.86 4.67 -12.87
C ARG A 46 -0.74 4.44 -13.88
N GLU A 47 0.30 5.27 -13.87
CA GLU A 47 1.45 5.18 -14.77
C GLU A 47 2.53 4.21 -14.27
N ALA A 48 2.38 3.60 -13.09
CA ALA A 48 3.34 2.62 -12.60
C ALA A 48 3.29 1.34 -13.45
N THR A 49 4.46 0.83 -13.82
CA THR A 49 4.60 -0.41 -14.61
C THR A 49 4.00 -1.62 -13.89
N HIS A 50 4.09 -1.66 -12.56
CA HIS A 50 3.52 -2.70 -11.72
C HIS A 50 2.88 -2.09 -10.47
N ASN A 51 1.72 -2.60 -10.08
CA ASN A 51 1.00 -2.23 -8.86
C ASN A 51 0.75 -3.49 -8.01
N CYS A 52 1.80 -3.95 -7.32
CA CYS A 52 1.72 -5.08 -6.40
C CYS A 52 1.08 -4.64 -5.07
N HIS A 53 0.24 -5.50 -4.50
CA HIS A 53 -0.47 -5.24 -3.24
C HIS A 53 -0.58 -6.52 -2.43
N ALA A 54 -0.65 -6.37 -1.10
CA ALA A 54 -0.89 -7.45 -0.16
C ALA A 54 -1.54 -6.86 1.09
N TRP A 55 -2.38 -7.65 1.77
CA TRP A 55 -2.98 -7.29 3.05
C TRP A 55 -3.20 -8.54 3.91
N ILE A 56 -3.38 -8.32 5.21
CA ILE A 56 -3.77 -9.33 6.20
C ILE A 56 -4.90 -8.69 7.00
N VAL A 57 -5.99 -9.42 7.19
CA VAL A 57 -7.15 -9.01 7.98
C VAL A 57 -7.55 -10.14 8.92
#